data_AF-A0A0J9W3W9-F1
#
_entry.id   AF-A0A0J9W3W9-F1
#
_cell.length_a   1.000
_cell.length_b   1.000
_cell.length_c   1.000
_cell.angle_alpha   90.00
_cell.angle_beta   90.00
_cell.angle_gamma   90.00
#
_symmetry.space_group_name_H-M   'P 1'
#
loop_
_entity.id
_entity.type
_entity.pdbx_description
1 polymer ?
#
loop_
_entity_poly.entity_id
_entity_poly.type
_entity_poly.pdbx_seq_one_letter_code
_entity_poly.pdbx_strand_id
1 'polypeptide(L)'
;MAAPRCLQCVKEGAHIRTPWSAHVVIKDILVTTQVGPWVFYGVCAETLDATSSDWTSPDCLLWVFDDASGPRMWQDTAQPSPFNSEDPEKNFDQIVGHYESNDGECYLAVKWKSCLAPTWERETDMVCCSRAITQYFTEHCT
;
A
#
# COMPACT_ATOMS: atom_id res chain seq x y z
N MET A 1 -10.23 2.26 -32.34
CA MET A 1 -9.02 1.86 -31.59
C MET A 1 -8.59 3.05 -30.76
N ALA A 2 -8.84 3.01 -29.44
CA ALA A 2 -8.38 4.06 -28.55
C ALA A 2 -6.89 3.84 -28.27
N ALA A 3 -6.07 4.88 -28.45
CA ALA A 3 -4.67 4.84 -28.05
C ALA A 3 -4.57 4.50 -26.55
N PRO A 4 -3.57 3.71 -26.12
CA PRO A 4 -3.32 3.55 -24.70
C PRO A 4 -3.03 4.94 -24.14
N ARG A 5 -3.92 5.44 -23.28
CA ARG A 5 -3.66 6.68 -22.56
C ARG A 5 -2.36 6.44 -21.80
N CYS A 6 -1.37 7.29 -22.07
CA CYS A 6 -0.14 7.32 -21.29
C CYS A 6 -0.57 7.61 -19.85
N LEU A 7 -0.72 6.55 -19.04
CA LEU A 7 -0.98 6.66 -17.61
C LEU A 7 0.15 7.56 -17.11
N GLN A 8 -0.18 8.74 -16.59
CA GLN A 8 0.80 9.50 -15.85
C GLN A 8 1.22 8.60 -14.70
N CYS A 9 2.47 8.14 -14.72
CA CYS A 9 2.99 7.36 -13.61
C CYS A 9 2.99 8.28 -12.39
N VAL A 10 2.37 7.81 -11.32
CA VAL A 10 2.52 8.38 -10.00
C VAL A 10 4.02 8.47 -9.71
N LYS A 11 4.46 9.60 -9.14
CA LYS A 11 5.88 9.87 -8.87
C LYS A 11 6.07 10.41 -7.47
N GLU A 12 7.28 10.25 -6.96
CA GLU A 12 7.75 10.88 -5.72
C GLU A 12 7.60 12.41 -5.80
N GLY A 13 7.30 13.00 -4.64
CA GLY A 13 6.96 14.42 -4.47
C GLY A 13 5.56 14.81 -4.96
N ALA A 14 4.77 13.90 -5.54
CA ALA A 14 3.41 14.23 -5.96
C ALA A 14 2.46 14.31 -4.75
N HIS A 15 1.53 15.28 -4.79
CA HIS A 15 0.48 15.40 -3.80
C HIS A 15 -0.54 14.27 -3.91
N ILE A 16 -0.91 13.72 -2.76
CA ILE A 16 -1.95 12.70 -2.63
C ILE A 16 -3.23 13.38 -2.16
N ARG A 17 -4.32 13.13 -2.87
CA ARG A 17 -5.65 13.51 -2.38
C ARG A 17 -6.05 12.55 -1.25
N THR A 18 -6.01 13.03 -0.01
CA THR A 18 -6.45 12.28 1.18
C THR A 18 -7.69 12.93 1.84
N PRO A 19 -8.45 12.19 2.65
CA PRO A 19 -9.58 12.75 3.40
C PRO A 19 -9.20 13.72 4.53
N TRP A 20 -7.99 13.62 5.11
CA TRP A 20 -7.59 14.38 6.30
C TRP A 20 -6.70 15.59 6.00
N SER A 21 -5.93 15.58 4.92
CA SER A 21 -5.03 16.69 4.57
C SER A 21 -4.80 16.82 3.07
N ALA A 22 -4.62 18.08 2.62
CA ALA A 22 -4.21 18.41 1.26
C ALA A 22 -2.68 18.43 1.08
N HIS A 23 -1.91 18.40 2.18
CA HIS A 23 -0.46 18.51 2.17
C HIS A 23 0.23 17.16 2.40
N VAL A 24 -0.40 16.08 1.95
CA VAL A 24 0.21 14.75 1.94
C VAL A 24 0.94 14.56 0.62
N VAL A 25 2.22 14.18 0.66
CA VAL A 25 3.04 13.95 -0.53
C VAL A 25 3.64 12.55 -0.52
N ILE A 26 3.87 12.00 -1.70
CA ILE A 26 4.57 10.73 -1.86
C ILE A 26 6.05 10.96 -1.58
N LYS A 27 6.56 10.30 -0.56
CA LYS A 27 7.99 10.29 -0.27
C LYS A 27 8.69 9.25 -1.13
N ASP A 28 8.22 8.00 -1.07
CA ASP A 28 8.77 6.87 -1.81
C ASP A 28 7.66 6.00 -2.41
N ILE A 29 7.90 5.45 -3.60
CA ILE A 29 7.05 4.40 -4.18
C ILE A 29 7.68 3.05 -3.87
N LEU A 30 7.03 2.28 -3.01
CA LEU A 30 7.57 1.03 -2.46
C LEU A 30 7.24 -0.16 -3.36
N VAL A 31 6.02 -0.19 -3.89
CA VAL A 31 5.53 -1.27 -4.74
C VAL A 31 4.51 -0.75 -5.74
N THR A 32 4.50 -1.31 -6.94
CA THR A 32 3.46 -1.08 -7.94
C THR A 32 2.84 -2.41 -8.32
N THR A 33 1.51 -2.51 -8.29
CA THR A 33 0.80 -3.73 -8.68
C THR A 33 -0.43 -3.39 -9.51
N GLN A 34 -0.72 -4.25 -10.48
CA GLN A 34 -1.92 -4.13 -11.30
C GLN A 34 -2.98 -5.11 -10.80
N VAL A 35 -4.16 -4.60 -10.47
CA VAL A 35 -5.33 -5.42 -10.12
C VAL A 35 -6.48 -5.09 -11.06
N GLY A 36 -6.74 -5.98 -12.00
CA GLY A 36 -7.74 -5.77 -13.05
C GLY A 36 -7.38 -4.53 -13.90
N PRO A 37 -8.28 -3.55 -14.05
CA PRO A 37 -8.01 -2.33 -14.80
C PRO A 37 -7.26 -1.26 -14.00
N TRP A 38 -6.99 -1.48 -12.71
CA TRP A 38 -6.42 -0.49 -11.81
C TRP A 38 -4.93 -0.77 -11.57
N VAL A 39 -4.15 0.31 -11.52
CA VAL A 39 -2.75 0.28 -11.05
C VAL A 39 -2.73 0.90 -9.66
N PHE A 40 -2.23 0.13 -8.71
CA PHE A 40 -2.07 0.52 -7.32
C PHE A 40 -0.59 0.74 -7.00
N TYR A 41 -0.33 1.82 -6.29
CA TYR A 41 0.99 2.22 -5.81
C TYR A 41 0.96 2.15 -4.28
N GLY A 42 1.73 1.22 -3.72
CA GLY A 42 2.01 1.19 -2.29
C GLY A 42 3.12 2.19 -2.02
N VAL A 43 2.83 3.22 -1.23
CA VAL A 43 3.73 4.36 -1.04
C VAL A 43 4.01 4.60 0.43
N CYS A 44 5.20 5.10 0.71
CA CYS A 44 5.46 5.86 1.92
C CYS A 44 5.09 7.32 1.64
N ALA A 45 4.23 7.90 2.47
CA ALA A 45 3.78 9.27 2.34
C ALA A 45 4.11 10.07 3.59
N GLU A 46 4.41 11.35 3.42
CA GLU A 46 4.61 12.27 4.53
C GLU A 46 3.53 13.36 4.51
N THR A 47 3.07 13.78 5.69
CA THR A 47 2.12 14.89 5.85
C THR A 47 2.88 16.16 6.22
N LEU A 48 2.82 17.18 5.36
CA LEU A 48 3.58 18.43 5.50
C LEU A 48 2.82 19.55 6.23
N ASP A 49 1.79 19.20 7.01
CA ASP A 49 1.04 20.20 7.77
C ASP A 49 1.89 20.80 8.90
N ALA A 50 1.91 22.13 9.01
CA ALA A 50 2.75 22.88 9.95
C ALA A 50 2.44 22.63 11.45
N THR A 51 1.45 21.79 11.76
CA THR A 51 0.97 21.55 13.12
C THR A 51 0.46 20.12 13.26
N SER A 52 1.34 19.18 13.61
CA SER A 52 0.89 17.98 14.32
C SER A 52 2.00 17.44 15.22
N SER A 53 2.14 18.06 16.38
CA SER A 53 2.94 17.52 17.50
C SER A 53 2.43 16.16 18.00
N ASP A 54 1.31 15.66 17.45
CA ASP A 54 0.60 14.44 17.86
C ASP A 54 0.91 13.21 16.99
N TRP A 55 1.67 13.35 15.89
CA TRP A 55 1.97 12.24 14.99
C TRP A 55 3.36 11.70 15.34
N THR A 56 3.41 10.58 16.04
CA THR A 56 4.66 9.93 16.49
C THR A 56 5.51 9.38 15.35
N SER A 57 5.00 9.36 14.11
CA SER A 57 5.75 9.05 12.90
C SER A 57 5.20 9.91 11.75
N PRO A 58 6.03 10.70 11.03
CA PRO A 58 5.57 11.51 9.91
C PRO A 58 5.25 10.67 8.66
N ASP A 59 5.79 9.46 8.62
CA ASP A 59 5.69 8.53 7.51
C ASP A 59 4.44 7.64 7.68
N CYS A 60 3.61 7.56 6.65
CA CYS A 60 2.40 6.74 6.60
C CYS A 60 2.41 5.86 5.34
N LEU A 61 2.13 4.56 5.52
CA LEU A 61 1.97 3.63 4.40
C LEU A 61 0.57 3.74 3.82
N LEU A 62 0.48 4.12 2.56
CA LEU A 62 -0.77 4.31 1.85
C LEU A 62 -0.83 3.47 0.56
N TRP A 63 -2.05 3.16 0.14
CA TRP A 63 -2.32 2.71 -1.22
C TRP A 63 -2.88 3.87 -2.02
N VAL A 64 -2.27 4.13 -3.17
CA VAL A 64 -2.61 5.23 -4.07
C VAL A 64 -2.94 4.66 -5.43
N PHE A 65 -3.84 5.32 -6.15
CA PHE A 65 -4.13 5.05 -7.55
C PHE A 65 -4.24 6.38 -8.31
N ASP A 66 -4.16 6.33 -9.63
CA ASP A 66 -4.38 7.48 -10.51
C ASP A 66 -5.52 7.18 -11.48
N ASP A 67 -6.57 7.99 -11.42
CA ASP A 67 -7.76 7.92 -12.29
C ASP A 67 -7.74 8.99 -13.41
N ALA A 68 -6.56 9.50 -13.75
CA ALA A 68 -6.29 10.64 -14.61
C ALA A 68 -6.67 12.01 -14.01
N SER A 69 -7.15 12.06 -12.76
CA SER A 69 -7.32 13.30 -11.99
C SER A 69 -6.14 13.56 -11.05
N GLY A 70 -5.11 12.72 -11.10
CA GLY A 70 -3.94 12.76 -10.24
C GLY A 70 -3.99 11.77 -9.08
N PRO A 71 -2.90 11.65 -8.30
CA PRO A 71 -2.75 10.64 -7.27
C PRO A 71 -3.79 10.79 -6.16
N ARG A 72 -4.52 9.72 -5.89
CA ARG A 72 -5.55 9.67 -4.86
C ARG A 72 -5.35 8.47 -3.95
N MET A 73 -5.52 8.69 -2.64
CA MET A 73 -5.54 7.60 -1.68
C MET A 73 -6.74 6.69 -1.98
N TRP A 74 -6.50 5.37 -1.98
CA TRP A 74 -7.56 4.38 -1.97
C TRP A 74 -8.33 4.48 -0.65
N GLN A 75 -9.58 4.94 -0.71
CA GLN A 75 -10.36 5.33 0.46
C GLN A 75 -11.08 4.17 1.16
N ASP A 76 -10.86 2.92 0.72
CA ASP A 76 -11.50 1.76 1.35
C ASP A 76 -10.81 1.34 2.66
N THR A 77 -10.43 2.34 3.47
CA THR A 77 -10.14 2.23 4.91
C THR A 77 -11.35 1.79 5.72
N ALA A 78 -12.53 1.66 5.11
CA ALA A 78 -13.77 1.26 5.78
C ALA A 78 -13.95 -0.26 5.88
N GLN A 79 -13.16 -1.07 5.16
CA GLN A 79 -13.09 -2.49 5.46
C GLN A 79 -11.94 -2.70 6.44
N PRO A 80 -12.18 -3.21 7.67
CA PRO A 80 -11.09 -3.67 8.50
C PRO A 80 -10.24 -4.62 7.65
N SER A 81 -8.91 -4.55 7.79
CA SER A 81 -8.01 -5.41 7.03
C SER A 81 -8.60 -6.82 6.96
N PRO A 82 -8.69 -7.45 5.78
CA PRO A 82 -9.17 -8.83 5.65
C PRO A 82 -8.40 -9.81 6.53
N PHE A 83 -7.21 -9.41 7.00
CA PHE A 83 -6.47 -10.11 8.04
C PHE A 83 -7.29 -10.32 9.33
N ASN A 84 -8.12 -9.35 9.72
CA ASN A 84 -9.00 -9.44 10.89
C ASN A 84 -10.25 -10.33 10.66
N SER A 85 -10.34 -11.05 9.53
CA SER A 85 -11.42 -12.00 9.29
C SER A 85 -11.21 -13.31 10.08
N GLU A 86 -12.29 -14.10 10.24
CA GLU A 86 -12.23 -15.38 10.97
C GLU A 86 -11.24 -16.40 10.35
N ASP A 87 -10.87 -16.24 9.07
CA ASP A 87 -9.92 -17.11 8.36
C ASP A 87 -9.13 -16.31 7.28
N PRO A 88 -8.06 -15.61 7.68
CA PRO A 88 -7.27 -14.79 6.75
C PRO A 88 -6.52 -15.63 5.71
N GLU A 89 -6.10 -16.86 6.04
CA GLU A 89 -5.39 -17.74 5.12
C GLU A 89 -6.24 -18.11 3.90
N LYS A 90 -7.55 -18.31 4.08
CA LYS A 90 -8.46 -18.59 2.94
C LYS A 90 -8.54 -17.43 1.96
N ASN A 91 -8.56 -16.20 2.48
CA ASN A 91 -8.69 -14.99 1.68
C ASN A 91 -7.35 -14.48 1.14
N PHE A 92 -6.23 -14.97 1.65
CA PHE A 92 -4.90 -14.66 1.14
C PHE A 92 -4.76 -15.07 -0.34
N ASP A 93 -4.20 -14.17 -1.15
CA ASP A 93 -3.86 -14.43 -2.56
C ASP A 93 -2.34 -14.49 -2.71
N GLN A 94 -1.64 -13.38 -2.46
CA GLN A 94 -0.19 -13.27 -2.60
C GLN A 94 0.37 -12.06 -1.86
N ILE A 95 1.68 -12.09 -1.58
CA ILE A 95 2.47 -10.90 -1.21
C ILE A 95 3.00 -10.28 -2.50
N VAL A 96 2.72 -9.00 -2.72
CA VAL A 96 3.13 -8.26 -3.94
C VAL A 96 4.34 -7.37 -3.71
N GLY A 97 4.79 -7.22 -2.47
CA GLY A 97 5.89 -6.36 -2.07
C GLY A 97 6.10 -6.37 -0.56
N HIS A 98 7.19 -5.76 -0.11
CA HIS A 98 7.45 -5.50 1.30
C HIS A 98 8.13 -4.14 1.47
N TYR A 99 8.13 -3.66 2.70
CA TYR A 99 8.82 -2.45 3.11
C TYR A 99 9.40 -2.64 4.51
N GLU A 100 10.70 -2.43 4.64
CA GLU A 100 11.38 -2.38 5.93
C GLU A 100 11.51 -0.93 6.36
N SER A 101 10.92 -0.58 7.50
CA SER A 101 11.04 0.74 8.09
C SER A 101 12.42 0.92 8.73
N ASN A 102 12.81 2.18 8.92
CA ASN A 102 14.07 2.52 9.61
C ASN A 102 14.10 2.03 11.08
N ASP A 103 12.94 1.76 11.67
CA ASP A 103 12.81 1.24 13.03
C ASP A 103 12.92 -0.30 13.09
N GLY A 104 13.12 -0.95 11.93
CA GLY A 104 13.26 -2.41 11.81
C GLY A 104 11.94 -3.15 11.70
N GLU A 105 10.82 -2.46 11.51
CA GLU A 105 9.52 -3.08 11.28
C GLU A 105 9.38 -3.48 9.81
N CYS A 106 8.92 -4.71 9.55
CA CYS A 106 8.62 -5.18 8.19
C CYS A 106 7.12 -5.14 7.91
N TYR A 107 6.74 -4.47 6.83
CA TYR A 107 5.38 -4.39 6.33
C TYR A 107 5.27 -5.13 5.01
N LEU A 108 4.26 -5.98 4.89
CA LEU A 108 3.97 -6.76 3.69
C LEU A 108 2.81 -6.12 2.92
N ALA A 109 3.00 -5.94 1.63
CA ALA A 109 1.93 -5.56 0.70
C ALA A 109 1.18 -6.82 0.31
N VAL A 110 -0.02 -7.01 0.86
CA VAL A 110 -0.81 -8.24 0.70
C VAL A 110 -1.97 -8.02 -0.24
N LYS A 111 -2.04 -8.85 -1.29
CA LYS A 111 -3.24 -8.98 -2.09
C LYS A 111 -4.14 -10.06 -1.50
N TRP A 112 -5.42 -9.74 -1.36
CA TRP A 112 -6.46 -10.66 -0.92
C TRP A 112 -7.37 -11.03 -2.09
N LYS A 113 -7.91 -12.24 -2.12
CA LYS A 113 -8.77 -12.74 -3.22
C LYS A 113 -10.04 -11.91 -3.39
N SER A 114 -10.65 -11.48 -2.29
CA SER A 114 -11.93 -10.77 -2.26
C SER A 114 -11.82 -9.24 -2.33
N CYS A 115 -10.61 -8.68 -2.23
CA CYS A 115 -10.39 -7.23 -2.17
C CYS A 115 -9.75 -6.72 -3.45
N LEU A 116 -10.19 -5.54 -3.91
CA LEU A 116 -9.63 -4.92 -5.10
C LEU A 116 -8.24 -4.33 -4.84
N ALA A 117 -8.10 -3.50 -3.80
CA ALA A 117 -6.80 -2.97 -3.41
C ALA A 117 -6.07 -3.96 -2.50
N PRO A 118 -4.73 -4.02 -2.59
CA PRO A 118 -3.93 -4.67 -1.56
C PRO A 118 -3.97 -3.87 -0.25
N THR A 119 -3.47 -4.47 0.84
CA THR A 119 -3.31 -3.81 2.14
C THR A 119 -1.86 -3.89 2.61
N TRP A 120 -1.49 -3.04 3.56
CA TRP A 120 -0.22 -3.15 4.28
C TRP A 120 -0.47 -3.87 5.60
N GLU A 121 0.19 -4.99 5.81
CA GLU A 121 0.11 -5.77 7.04
C GLU A 121 1.49 -5.84 7.70
N ARG A 122 1.56 -5.85 9.02
CA ARG A 122 2.83 -6.12 9.72
C ARG A 122 3.17 -7.60 9.56
N GLU A 123 4.42 -7.90 9.26
CA GLU A 123 4.90 -9.28 9.15
C GLU A 123 4.60 -10.08 10.43
N THR A 124 4.82 -9.44 11.59
CA THR A 124 4.62 -10.03 12.93
C THR A 124 3.17 -10.37 13.24
N ASP A 125 2.21 -9.69 12.62
CA ASP A 125 0.79 -10.00 12.78
C ASP A 125 0.39 -11.20 11.90
N MET A 126 1.05 -11.40 10.77
CA MET A 126 0.70 -12.42 9.75
C MET A 126 1.22 -13.84 10.04
N VAL A 127 1.32 -14.26 11.30
CA VAL A 127 1.90 -15.57 11.69
C VAL A 127 1.21 -16.77 10.99
N CYS A 128 -0.11 -16.70 10.80
CA CYS A 128 -0.88 -17.73 10.10
C CYS A 128 -0.45 -17.89 8.63
N CYS A 129 0.05 -16.83 8.00
CA CYS A 129 0.55 -16.84 6.63
C CYS A 129 2.08 -17.09 6.54
N SER A 130 2.74 -17.49 7.64
CA SER A 130 4.21 -17.67 7.74
C SER A 130 4.83 -18.47 6.58
N ARG A 131 4.17 -19.52 6.10
CA ARG A 131 4.64 -20.30 4.94
C ARG A 131 4.72 -19.45 3.67
N ALA A 132 3.71 -18.61 3.40
CA ALA A 132 3.69 -17.73 2.24
C ALA A 132 4.74 -16.62 2.38
N ILE A 133 4.93 -16.08 3.60
CA ILE A 133 5.96 -15.08 3.89
C ILE A 133 7.36 -15.63 3.63
N THR A 134 7.65 -16.83 4.16
CA THR A 134 8.95 -17.49 3.96
C THR A 134 9.23 -17.75 2.48
N GLN A 135 8.22 -18.24 1.76
CA GLN A 135 8.34 -18.47 0.32
C GLN A 135 8.64 -17.17 -0.43
N TYR A 136 7.90 -16.09 -0.14
CA TYR A 136 8.11 -14.79 -0.75
C TYR A 136 9.55 -14.29 -0.61
N PHE A 137 10.10 -14.29 0.62
CA PHE A 137 11.48 -13.84 0.86
C PHE A 137 12.53 -14.77 0.25
N THR A 138 12.26 -16.07 0.17
CA THR A 138 13.15 -17.03 -0.51
C THR A 138 13.27 -16.73 -2.00
N GLU A 139 12.17 -16.30 -2.63
CA GLU A 139 12.11 -16.02 -4.06
C GLU A 139 12.64 -14.63 -4.44
N HIS A 140 12.59 -13.65 -3.51
CA HIS A 140 12.84 -12.23 -3.82
C HIS A 140 14.10 -11.63 -3.15
N CYS A 141 14.77 -12.33 -2.24
CA CYS A 141 15.98 -11.85 -1.55
C CYS A 141 17.25 -12.67 -1.89
N THR A 142 17.38 -13.14 -3.14
CA THR A 142 18.61 -13.79 -3.65
C THR A 142 19.48 -12.87 -4.48
#